data_AF-A0A3E0H5N4-F1
#
_entry.id   AF-A0A3E0H5N4-F1
#
_cell.length_a   1.000
_cell.length_b   1.000
_cell.length_c   1.000
_cell.angle_alpha   90.00
_cell.angle_beta   90.00
_cell.angle_gamma   90.00
#
_symmetry.space_group_name_H-M   'P 1'
#
loop_
_entity.id
_entity.type
_entity.pdbx_description
1 polymer ?
#
loop_
_entity_poly.entity_id
_entity_poly.type
_entity_poly.pdbx_seq_one_letter_code
_entity_poly.pdbx_strand_id
1 'polypeptide(L)'
;MKILLLALSLIATPVFAAEYVASGDWAPTRQTACQQATELAAARTPQTVLSSSCICDKGDRRYSCLATVEVSDAPIADHSSR
;
A
#
# COMPACT_ATOMS: atom_id res chain seq x y z
N MET A 1 27.04 16.78 41.62
CA MET A 1 27.69 16.43 40.34
C MET A 1 26.69 15.64 39.50
N LYS A 2 26.37 16.15 38.30
CA LYS A 2 25.63 15.44 37.25
C LYS A 2 26.53 14.34 36.68
N ILE A 3 26.04 13.11 36.53
CA ILE A 3 26.37 12.27 35.37
C ILE A 3 25.09 11.54 34.93
N LEU A 4 24.65 11.97 33.75
CA LEU A 4 23.65 11.39 32.88
C LEU A 4 24.10 9.98 32.47
N LEU A 5 23.24 8.97 32.55
CA LEU A 5 23.41 7.75 31.76
C LEU A 5 22.19 7.60 30.86
N LEU A 6 22.46 7.81 29.58
CA LEU A 6 21.52 7.72 28.47
C LEU A 6 20.92 6.31 28.44
N ALA A 7 19.60 6.22 28.64
CA ALA A 7 18.83 5.09 28.17
C ALA A 7 18.76 5.20 26.64
N LEU A 8 19.66 4.50 25.95
CA LEU A 8 19.61 4.36 24.50
C LEU A 8 18.50 3.35 24.17
N SER A 9 17.26 3.83 24.16
CA SER A 9 16.11 3.09 23.67
C SER A 9 16.28 2.89 22.17
N LEU A 10 16.95 1.82 21.75
CA LEU A 10 16.83 1.31 20.38
C LEU A 10 15.39 0.81 20.22
N ILE A 11 14.51 1.72 19.83
CA ILE A 11 13.23 1.35 19.25
C ILE A 11 13.60 0.83 17.86
N ALA A 12 13.76 -0.49 17.74
CA ALA A 12 13.75 -1.15 16.45
C ALA A 12 12.36 -0.91 15.86
N THR A 13 12.21 0.16 15.07
CA THR A 13 11.02 0.37 14.27
C THR A 13 10.99 -0.76 13.25
N PRO A 14 10.04 -1.69 13.30
CA PRO A 14 9.87 -2.64 12.22
C PRO A 14 9.74 -1.86 10.91
N VAL A 15 10.64 -2.14 9.97
CA VAL A 15 10.51 -1.74 8.57
C VAL A 15 9.39 -2.61 8.02
N PHE A 16 8.16 -2.17 8.24
CA PHE A 16 7.01 -2.74 7.56
C PHE A 16 7.05 -2.20 6.14
N ALA A 17 7.15 -3.08 5.15
CA ALA A 17 6.89 -2.72 3.77
C ALA A 17 5.56 -1.96 3.73
N ALA A 18 5.56 -0.77 3.13
CA ALA A 18 4.37 0.05 3.11
C ALA A 18 3.25 -0.67 2.31
N GLU A 19 2.10 -0.86 2.94
CA GLU A 19 0.91 -1.42 2.31
C GLU A 19 -0.13 -0.32 2.10
N TYR A 20 -0.67 -0.25 0.89
CA TYR A 20 -1.72 0.69 0.54
C TYR A 20 -3.00 -0.06 0.19
N VAL A 21 -4.10 0.38 0.78
CA VAL A 21 -5.41 -0.27 0.62
C VAL A 21 -6.40 0.70 -0.02
N ALA A 22 -7.17 0.24 -0.99
CA ALA A 22 -8.29 0.99 -1.55
C ALA A 22 -9.43 0.07 -2.01
N SER A 23 -10.63 0.63 -2.05
CA SER A 23 -11.81 0.01 -2.66
C SER A 23 -12.24 0.81 -3.88
N GLY A 24 -12.49 0.12 -4.98
CA GLY A 24 -13.09 0.71 -6.18
C GLY A 24 -14.61 0.71 -6.15
N ASP A 25 -15.20 1.23 -7.22
CA ASP A 25 -16.64 1.19 -7.44
C ASP A 25 -17.15 -0.23 -7.70
N TRP A 26 -18.47 -0.41 -7.61
CA TRP A 26 -19.14 -1.67 -7.92
C TRP A 26 -19.05 -1.98 -9.43
N ALA A 27 -18.36 -3.07 -9.79
CA ALA A 27 -18.13 -3.46 -11.18
C ALA A 27 -18.88 -4.76 -11.57
N PRO A 28 -19.20 -4.98 -12.86
CA PRO A 28 -19.95 -6.16 -13.30
C PRO A 28 -19.17 -7.48 -13.17
N THR A 29 -17.84 -7.43 -13.12
CA THR A 29 -16.98 -8.61 -12.95
C THR A 29 -16.02 -8.42 -11.78
N ARG A 30 -15.65 -9.54 -11.14
CA ARG A 30 -14.64 -9.55 -10.07
C ARG A 30 -13.30 -8.97 -10.54
N GLN A 31 -12.89 -9.31 -11.77
CA GLN A 31 -11.64 -8.83 -12.35
C GLN A 31 -11.62 -7.31 -12.48
N THR A 32 -12.68 -6.72 -13.04
CA THR A 32 -12.78 -5.26 -13.20
C THR A 32 -12.78 -4.54 -11.85
N ALA A 33 -13.54 -5.04 -10.86
CA ALA A 33 -13.58 -4.44 -9.52
C ALA A 33 -12.21 -4.52 -8.82
N CYS A 34 -11.53 -5.66 -8.93
CA CYS A 34 -10.20 -5.87 -8.36
C CYS A 34 -9.18 -4.94 -9.02
N GLN A 35 -9.18 -4.84 -10.35
CA GLN A 35 -8.28 -3.96 -11.07
C GLN A 35 -8.47 -2.48 -10.68
N GLN A 36 -9.72 -2.01 -10.61
CA GLN A 36 -10.01 -0.64 -10.18
C GLN A 36 -9.51 -0.37 -8.76
N ALA A 37 -9.77 -1.28 -7.82
CA ALA A 37 -9.30 -1.15 -6.46
C ALA A 37 -7.76 -1.13 -6.37
N THR A 38 -7.08 -1.99 -7.14
CA THR A 38 -5.61 -2.04 -7.18
C THR A 38 -5.03 -0.75 -7.77
N GLU A 39 -5.60 -0.22 -8.85
CA GLU A 39 -5.16 1.04 -9.46
C GLU A 39 -5.31 2.21 -8.48
N LEU A 40 -6.43 2.27 -7.75
CA LEU A 40 -6.66 3.28 -6.71
C LEU A 40 -5.71 3.13 -5.53
N ALA A 41 -5.37 1.91 -5.13
CA ALA A 41 -4.41 1.65 -4.06
C ALA A 41 -2.99 2.05 -4.49
N ALA A 42 -2.59 1.67 -5.70
CA ALA A 42 -1.30 2.01 -6.30
C ALA A 42 -1.13 3.53 -6.47
N ALA A 43 -2.18 4.28 -6.82
CA ALA A 43 -2.12 5.73 -6.97
C ALA A 43 -1.82 6.47 -5.64
N ARG A 44 -1.93 5.81 -4.48
CA ARG A 44 -1.62 6.41 -3.17
C ARG A 44 -0.14 6.45 -2.86
N THR A 45 0.68 5.75 -3.64
CA THR A 45 2.12 5.71 -3.48
C THR A 45 2.80 6.17 -4.75
N PRO A 46 3.89 6.94 -4.65
CA PRO A 46 4.78 7.09 -5.79
C PRO A 46 5.55 5.79 -6.04
N GLN A 47 5.80 4.97 -5.01
CA GLN A 47 6.73 3.83 -5.02
C GLN A 47 6.33 2.69 -5.99
N THR A 48 7.30 1.86 -6.37
CA THR A 48 7.04 0.67 -7.18
C THR A 48 6.23 -0.37 -6.41
N VAL A 49 5.08 -0.77 -6.96
CA VAL A 49 4.27 -1.88 -6.45
C VAL A 49 5.00 -3.20 -6.69
N LEU A 50 5.22 -3.96 -5.62
CA LEU A 50 5.85 -5.28 -5.63
C LEU A 50 4.81 -6.37 -5.84
N SER A 51 3.70 -6.28 -5.13
CA SER A 51 2.64 -7.28 -5.13
C SER A 51 1.27 -6.61 -4.96
N SER A 52 0.22 -7.29 -5.39
CA SER A 52 -1.14 -6.86 -5.11
C SER A 52 -2.03 -8.05 -4.81
N SER A 53 -3.00 -7.84 -3.93
CA SER A 53 -4.01 -8.82 -3.57
C SER A 53 -5.37 -8.15 -3.54
N CYS A 54 -6.43 -8.92 -3.78
CA CYS A 54 -7.79 -8.40 -3.70
C CYS A 54 -8.76 -9.39 -3.06
N ILE A 55 -9.54 -8.85 -2.13
CA ILE A 55 -10.66 -9.53 -1.49
C ILE A 55 -11.92 -8.88 -2.04
N CYS A 56 -12.86 -9.69 -2.53
CA CYS A 56 -14.03 -9.19 -3.22
C CYS A 56 -15.30 -9.76 -2.62
N ASP A 57 -16.26 -8.87 -2.38
CA ASP A 57 -17.63 -9.21 -2.05
C ASP A 57 -18.51 -9.13 -3.30
N LYS A 58 -19.44 -10.07 -3.42
CA LYS A 58 -20.43 -10.11 -4.48
C LYS A 58 -21.77 -9.63 -3.94
N GLY A 59 -22.26 -8.52 -4.48
CA GLY A 59 -23.65 -8.10 -4.37
C GLY A 59 -24.48 -8.69 -5.52
N ASP A 60 -25.73 -8.23 -5.69
CA ASP A 60 -26.70 -8.78 -6.67
C ASP A 60 -26.09 -9.21 -8.01
N ARG A 61 -25.59 -8.24 -8.78
CA ARG A 61 -25.01 -8.44 -10.12
C ARG A 61 -23.64 -7.75 -10.28
N ARG A 62 -23.06 -7.30 -9.17
CA ARG A 62 -21.83 -6.51 -9.16
C ARG A 62 -20.91 -7.01 -8.06
N TYR A 63 -19.63 -6.74 -8.22
CA TYR A 63 -18.57 -7.03 -7.27
C TYR A 63 -18.01 -5.72 -6.74
N SER A 64 -17.67 -5.70 -5.46
CA SER A 64 -16.85 -4.67 -4.84
C SER A 64 -15.62 -5.35 -4.29
N CYS A 65 -14.44 -4.82 -4.58
CA CYS A 65 -13.18 -5.38 -4.12
C CYS A 65 -12.43 -4.36 -3.28
N LEU A 66 -11.82 -4.86 -2.21
CA LEU A 66 -10.76 -4.19 -1.47
C LEU A 66 -9.44 -4.75 -1.98
N ALA A 67 -8.58 -3.89 -2.53
CA ALA A 67 -7.25 -4.26 -2.95
C ALA A 67 -6.20 -3.74 -1.96
N THR A 68 -5.18 -4.55 -1.72
CA THR A 68 -3.97 -4.18 -0.99
C THR A 68 -2.80 -4.28 -1.95
N VAL A 69 -2.00 -3.22 -2.03
CA VAL A 69 -0.74 -3.19 -2.79
C VAL A 69 0.42 -3.04 -1.82
N GLU A 70 1.40 -3.92 -1.97
CA GLU A 70 2.68 -3.86 -1.27
C GLU A 70 3.66 -3.10 -2.14
N VAL A 71 4.44 -2.19 -1.57
CA VAL A 71 5.39 -1.38 -2.33
C VAL A 71 6.80 -1.54 -1.78
N SER A 72 7.77 -1.25 -2.64
CA SER A 72 9.16 -1.19 -2.23
C SER A 72 9.43 0.04 -1.36
N ASP A 73 10.14 -0.14 -0.25
CA ASP A 73 10.67 0.96 0.57
C ASP A 73 11.89 1.64 -0.09
N ALA A 74 12.38 1.11 -1.22
CA ALA A 74 13.46 1.76 -1.96
C ALA A 74 12.95 3.12 -2.48
N PRO A 75 13.59 4.25 -2.12
CA PRO A 75 13.18 5.53 -2.65
C PRO A 75 13.25 5.48 -4.17
N ILE A 76 12.17 5.86 -4.85
CA ILE A 76 12.27 6.20 -6.27
C ILE A 76 13.32 7.30 -6.38
N ALA A 77 14.45 6.95 -6.98
CA ALA A 77 15.43 7.93 -7.39
C ALA A 77 14.74 8.82 -8.42
N ASP A 78 14.31 10.00 -7.99
CA ASP A 78 13.83 11.04 -8.87
C ASP A 78 15.01 11.53 -9.70
N HIS A 79 15.29 10.82 -10.80
CA HIS A 79 16.23 11.25 -11.83
C HIS A 79 15.61 12.34 -12.70
N SER A 80 14.97 13.34 -12.08
CA SER A 80 14.66 14.61 -12.73
C SER A 80 15.95 15.44 -12.80
N SER A 81 16.88 14.97 -13.64
CA SER A 81 18.00 15.78 -14.12
C SER A 81 17.42 16.86 -15.03
N ARG A 82 17.37 18.06 -14.46
CA ARG A 82 17.09 19.33 -15.12
C ARG A 82 18.04 19.58 -16.30
#